data_AF-A0A514MCS8-F1
#
_entry.id   AF-A0A514MCS8-F1
#
_cell.length_a   1.000
_cell.length_b   1.000
_cell.length_c   1.000
_cell.angle_alpha   90.00
_cell.angle_beta   90.00
_cell.angle_gamma   90.00
#
_symmetry.space_group_name_H-M   'P 1'
#
loop_
_entity.id
_entity.type
_entity.pdbx_description
1 polymer ?
#
loop_
_entity_poly.entity_id
_entity_poly.type
_entity_poly.pdbx_seq_one_letter_code
_entity_poly.pdbx_strand_id
1 'polypeptide(L)'
;EVFASSTANLRAHGGGDFLVIVADFLTSCSADQIRMVPDKFLNVCKVFKNEVMQLNAPIRAIAPLRAAVRKIRTSSEQLTPIHADYLLMCLLAKQYKAGLSALEDDIFDVDQPKDLFLYCYYGGMIYIGLKKFPKALELLHNAVTAPMSSLNAIAVEAYRKYVLVSLIQNGQ
;
A
#
# COMPACT_ATOMS: atom_id res chain seq x y z
N GLU A 1 -19.24 -22.22 2.99
CA GLU A 1 -18.28 -22.66 4.02
C GLU A 1 -17.08 -23.39 3.40
N VAL A 2 -16.06 -22.71 2.87
CA VAL A 2 -14.71 -23.30 2.64
C VAL A 2 -13.70 -22.14 2.52
N PHE A 3 -13.34 -21.50 3.63
CA PHE A 3 -12.21 -20.52 3.63
C PHE A 3 -11.38 -20.55 4.92
N ALA A 4 -11.73 -21.39 5.90
CA ALA A 4 -11.06 -21.43 7.19
C ALA A 4 -9.86 -22.40 7.26
N SER A 5 -9.58 -23.23 6.23
CA SER A 5 -8.53 -24.26 6.31
C SER A 5 -7.15 -23.83 5.78
N SER A 6 -7.01 -22.66 5.15
CA SER A 6 -5.76 -22.30 4.45
C SER A 6 -4.64 -21.83 5.40
N THR A 7 -4.99 -21.17 6.51
CA THR A 7 -4.00 -20.66 7.48
C THR A 7 -3.34 -21.76 8.31
N ALA A 8 -4.00 -22.91 8.49
CA ALA A 8 -3.47 -24.03 9.26
C ALA A 8 -2.35 -24.79 8.51
N ASN A 9 -2.47 -24.95 7.19
CA ASN A 9 -1.50 -25.68 6.37
C ASN A 9 -0.16 -24.93 6.20
N LEU A 10 -0.17 -23.59 6.29
CA LEU A 10 1.03 -22.75 6.22
C LEU A 10 1.96 -22.93 7.43
N ARG A 11 1.45 -23.44 8.55
CA ARG A 11 2.23 -23.66 9.77
C ARG A 11 3.05 -24.96 9.75
N ALA A 12 2.74 -25.88 8.83
CA ALA A 12 3.40 -27.17 8.74
C ALA A 12 4.73 -27.13 7.96
N HIS A 13 4.94 -26.09 7.16
CA HIS A 13 6.20 -25.82 6.45
C HIS A 13 6.80 -24.56 7.08
N GLY A 14 8.10 -24.56 7.40
CA GLY A 14 8.72 -23.43 8.12
C GLY A 14 8.37 -22.11 7.42
N GLY A 15 7.72 -21.17 8.12
CA GLY A 15 7.17 -19.95 7.51
C GLY A 15 8.18 -19.09 6.74
N GLY A 16 9.48 -19.33 6.92
CA GLY A 16 10.55 -18.79 6.08
C GLY A 16 10.48 -19.25 4.62
N ASP A 17 10.18 -20.52 4.36
CA ASP A 17 10.15 -21.10 3.01
C ASP A 17 8.97 -20.54 2.21
N PHE A 18 7.80 -20.40 2.84
CA PHE A 18 6.62 -19.79 2.22
C PHE A 18 6.90 -18.35 1.77
N LEU A 19 7.49 -17.53 2.64
CA LEU A 19 7.78 -16.14 2.30
C LEU A 19 8.74 -16.02 1.13
N VAL A 20 9.76 -16.87 1.05
CA VAL A 20 10.72 -16.89 -0.07
C VAL A 20 9.99 -17.26 -1.36
N ILE A 21 9.22 -18.35 -1.36
CA ILE A 21 8.47 -18.81 -2.53
C ILE A 21 7.53 -17.72 -3.06
N VAL A 22 6.77 -17.07 -2.17
CA VAL A 22 5.82 -16.03 -2.59
C VAL A 22 6.54 -14.76 -3.04
N ALA A 23 7.62 -14.36 -2.37
CA ALA A 23 8.42 -13.22 -2.81
C ALA A 23 9.00 -13.45 -4.22
N ASP A 24 9.54 -14.64 -4.49
CA ASP A 24 10.06 -15.04 -5.80
C ASP A 24 8.94 -15.05 -6.85
N PHE A 25 7.76 -15.59 -6.51
CA PHE A 25 6.60 -15.53 -7.40
C PHE A 25 6.19 -14.10 -7.75
N LEU A 26 6.02 -13.22 -6.75
CA LEU A 26 5.59 -11.82 -6.97
C LEU A 26 6.58 -11.02 -7.81
N THR A 27 7.87 -11.37 -7.76
CA THR A 27 8.90 -10.69 -8.54
C THR A 27 9.05 -11.26 -9.97
N SER A 28 8.80 -12.55 -10.16
CA SER A 28 9.05 -13.23 -11.44
C SER A 28 7.80 -13.53 -12.28
N CYS A 29 6.59 -13.43 -11.72
CA CYS A 29 5.35 -13.78 -12.43
C CYS A 29 5.10 -12.93 -13.69
N SER A 30 4.37 -13.51 -14.67
CA SER A 30 3.97 -12.81 -15.90
C SER A 30 2.85 -11.81 -15.64
N ALA A 31 3.02 -10.55 -16.07
CA ALA A 31 1.99 -9.51 -15.92
C ALA A 31 0.70 -9.89 -16.67
N ASP A 32 0.82 -10.48 -17.85
CA ASP A 32 -0.34 -10.84 -18.69
C ASP A 32 -1.21 -11.89 -18.00
N GLN A 33 -0.59 -12.89 -17.38
CA GLN A 33 -1.32 -13.91 -16.62
C GLN A 33 -1.96 -13.33 -15.35
N ILE A 34 -1.26 -12.42 -14.66
CA ILE A 34 -1.80 -11.75 -13.48
C ILE A 34 -3.04 -10.94 -13.83
N ARG A 35 -3.02 -10.19 -14.93
CA ARG A 35 -4.13 -9.36 -15.39
C ARG A 35 -5.35 -10.17 -15.83
N MET A 36 -5.18 -11.45 -16.19
CA MET A 36 -6.31 -12.35 -16.45
C MET A 36 -7.02 -12.80 -15.18
N VAL A 37 -6.36 -12.75 -14.01
CA VAL A 37 -6.92 -13.26 -12.75
C VAL A 37 -6.56 -12.37 -11.54
N PRO A 38 -6.90 -11.06 -11.58
CA PRO A 38 -6.42 -10.07 -10.62
C PRO A 38 -6.83 -10.38 -9.18
N ASP A 39 -8.04 -10.89 -8.95
CA ASP A 39 -8.55 -11.20 -7.59
C ASP A 39 -7.69 -12.24 -6.86
N LYS A 40 -7.24 -13.27 -7.58
CA LYS A 40 -6.37 -14.31 -7.01
C LYS A 40 -5.01 -13.72 -6.65
N PHE A 41 -4.47 -12.87 -7.52
CA PHE A 41 -3.19 -12.20 -7.28
C PHE A 41 -3.25 -11.22 -6.09
N LEU A 42 -4.33 -10.43 -6.00
CA LEU A 42 -4.59 -9.56 -4.85
C LEU A 42 -4.65 -10.35 -3.54
N ASN A 43 -5.30 -11.53 -3.55
CA ASN A 43 -5.34 -12.39 -2.37
C ASN A 43 -3.96 -12.91 -1.98
N VAL A 44 -3.11 -13.30 -2.93
CA VAL A 44 -1.71 -13.70 -2.65
C VAL A 44 -0.94 -12.56 -2.00
N CYS A 45 -1.04 -11.34 -2.55
CA CYS A 45 -0.38 -10.16 -1.99
C CYS A 45 -0.86 -9.86 -0.56
N LYS A 46 -2.16 -9.98 -0.31
CA LYS A 46 -2.77 -9.78 1.01
C LYS A 46 -2.27 -10.80 2.04
N VAL A 47 -2.25 -12.09 1.69
CA VAL A 47 -1.75 -13.16 2.57
C VAL A 47 -0.26 -12.93 2.85
N PHE A 48 0.54 -12.67 1.82
CA PHE A 48 1.96 -12.40 1.95
C PHE A 48 2.24 -11.22 2.89
N LYS A 49 1.53 -10.09 2.72
CA LYS A 49 1.62 -8.96 3.64
C LYS A 49 1.32 -9.37 5.08
N ASN A 50 0.23 -10.10 5.30
CA ASN A 50 -0.19 -10.50 6.64
C ASN A 50 0.86 -11.38 7.33
N GLU A 51 1.48 -12.32 6.61
CA GLU A 51 2.56 -13.15 7.14
C GLU A 51 3.81 -12.32 7.48
N VAL A 52 4.19 -11.39 6.59
CA VAL A 52 5.30 -10.46 6.85
C VAL A 52 5.04 -9.58 8.09
N MET A 53 3.79 -9.14 8.29
CA MET A 53 3.38 -8.41 9.48
C MET A 53 3.45 -9.25 10.75
N GLN A 54 2.99 -10.50 10.71
CA GLN A 54 3.06 -11.41 11.86
C GLN A 54 4.50 -11.68 12.30
N LEU A 55 5.43 -11.73 11.34
CA LEU A 55 6.86 -11.90 11.60
C LEU A 55 7.58 -10.59 11.96
N ASN A 56 6.86 -9.47 12.03
CA ASN A 56 7.39 -8.14 12.30
C ASN A 56 8.57 -7.76 11.37
N ALA A 57 8.49 -8.16 10.09
CA ALA A 57 9.58 -8.00 9.12
C ALA A 57 9.16 -7.20 7.87
N PRO A 58 8.51 -6.01 7.99
CA PRO A 58 7.90 -5.26 6.88
C PRO A 58 8.83 -5.02 5.69
N ILE A 59 10.13 -4.89 5.94
CA ILE A 59 11.14 -4.67 4.91
C ILE A 59 11.16 -5.78 3.84
N ARG A 60 10.82 -7.02 4.21
CA ARG A 60 10.80 -8.18 3.29
C ARG A 60 9.70 -8.06 2.24
N ALA A 61 8.67 -7.25 2.48
CA ALA A 61 7.57 -7.07 1.54
C ALA A 61 7.79 -5.92 0.53
N ILE A 62 8.76 -5.04 0.74
CA ILE A 62 8.95 -3.84 -0.10
C ILE A 62 9.22 -4.23 -1.57
N ALA A 63 10.25 -5.03 -1.83
CA ALA A 63 10.59 -5.39 -3.22
C ALA A 63 9.50 -6.23 -3.90
N PRO A 64 8.94 -7.29 -3.25
CA PRO A 64 7.87 -8.08 -3.85
C PRO A 64 6.59 -7.30 -4.12
N LEU A 65 6.11 -6.47 -3.17
CA LEU A 65 4.88 -5.69 -3.39
C LEU A 65 5.07 -4.59 -4.42
N ARG A 66 6.26 -3.96 -4.50
CA ARG A 66 6.57 -3.01 -5.58
C ARG A 66 6.51 -3.68 -6.95
N ALA A 67 7.03 -4.90 -7.08
CA ALA A 67 6.90 -5.67 -8.33
C ALA A 67 5.42 -5.98 -8.61
N ALA A 68 4.67 -6.42 -7.60
CA ALA A 68 3.26 -6.73 -7.72
C ALA A 68 2.41 -5.53 -8.20
N VAL A 69 2.67 -4.31 -7.69
CA VAL A 69 2.04 -3.08 -8.17
C VAL A 69 2.20 -2.94 -9.69
N ARG A 70 3.42 -3.13 -10.22
CA ARG A 70 3.69 -3.00 -11.66
C ARG A 70 3.05 -4.10 -12.49
N LYS A 71 2.90 -5.31 -11.94
CA LYS A 71 2.36 -6.48 -12.65
C LYS A 71 0.85 -6.42 -12.78
N ILE A 72 0.14 -5.97 -11.74
CA ILE A 72 -1.33 -5.98 -11.74
C ILE A 72 -1.92 -4.80 -12.52
N ARG A 73 -1.27 -3.63 -12.49
CA ARG A 73 -1.78 -2.41 -13.12
C ARG A 73 -1.88 -2.56 -14.63
N THR A 74 -2.95 -2.04 -15.22
CA THR A 74 -3.11 -1.92 -16.68
C THR A 74 -2.48 -0.63 -17.21
N SER A 75 -2.48 0.44 -16.42
CA SER A 75 -1.86 1.74 -16.74
C SER A 75 -1.09 2.33 -15.54
N SER A 76 -0.22 3.32 -15.80
CA SER A 76 0.44 4.10 -14.76
C SER A 76 -0.49 5.10 -14.05
N GLU A 77 -1.75 5.19 -14.45
CA GLU A 77 -2.75 6.09 -13.85
C GLU A 77 -3.69 5.35 -12.88
N GLN A 78 -3.68 4.02 -12.92
CA GLN A 78 -4.58 3.17 -12.12
C GLN A 78 -4.08 3.02 -10.69
N LEU A 79 -4.92 3.31 -9.70
CA LEU A 79 -4.72 2.96 -8.31
C LEU A 79 -5.19 1.53 -8.05
N THR A 80 -4.39 0.78 -7.31
CA THR A 80 -4.74 -0.59 -6.91
C THR A 80 -4.58 -0.76 -5.41
N PRO A 81 -5.29 -1.73 -4.76
CA PRO A 81 -5.16 -1.99 -3.33
C PRO A 81 -3.71 -2.25 -2.89
N ILE A 82 -2.86 -2.78 -3.78
CA ILE A 82 -1.46 -3.08 -3.51
C ILE A 82 -0.65 -1.79 -3.25
N HIS A 83 -1.03 -0.63 -3.80
CA HIS A 83 -0.32 0.62 -3.51
C HIS A 83 -0.39 0.97 -2.03
N ALA A 84 -1.57 0.90 -1.43
CA ALA A 84 -1.76 1.16 -0.01
C ALA A 84 -0.94 0.19 0.85
N ASP A 85 -0.97 -1.10 0.51
CA ASP A 85 -0.21 -2.13 1.23
C ASP A 85 1.31 -1.90 1.08
N TYR A 86 1.80 -1.57 -0.11
CA TYR A 86 3.20 -1.24 -0.37
C TYR A 86 3.68 -0.02 0.43
N LEU A 87 2.90 1.07 0.42
CA LEU A 87 3.23 2.29 1.16
C LEU A 87 3.24 2.04 2.67
N LEU A 88 2.30 1.23 3.19
CA LEU A 88 2.29 0.80 4.58
C LEU A 88 3.57 0.03 4.93
N MET A 89 4.01 -0.92 4.10
CA MET A 89 5.26 -1.65 4.34
C MET A 89 6.46 -0.70 4.36
N CYS A 90 6.52 0.28 3.45
CA CYS A 90 7.56 1.30 3.42
C CYS A 90 7.58 2.15 4.70
N LEU A 91 6.41 2.56 5.21
CA LEU A 91 6.28 3.31 6.45
C LEU A 91 6.77 2.50 7.66
N LEU A 92 6.29 1.27 7.81
CA LEU A 92 6.63 0.41 8.95
C LEU A 92 8.12 0.04 8.97
N ALA A 93 8.71 -0.19 7.79
CA ALA A 93 10.15 -0.42 7.65
C ALA A 93 11.01 0.85 7.69
N LYS A 94 10.38 2.04 7.80
CA LYS A 94 11.03 3.36 7.71
C LYS A 94 11.83 3.57 6.42
N GLN A 95 11.43 2.90 5.34
CA GLN A 95 12.04 2.99 4.01
C GLN A 95 11.28 3.98 3.13
N TYR A 96 11.24 5.24 3.53
CA TYR A 96 10.44 6.27 2.86
C TYR A 96 10.84 6.52 1.40
N LYS A 97 12.15 6.45 1.09
CA LYS A 97 12.65 6.61 -0.28
C LYS A 97 12.11 5.53 -1.23
N ALA A 98 11.92 4.31 -0.74
CA ALA A 98 11.33 3.24 -1.56
C ALA A 98 9.88 3.58 -1.92
N GLY A 99 9.10 4.12 -0.97
CA GLY A 99 7.71 4.48 -1.20
C GLY A 99 7.49 5.54 -2.28
N LEU A 100 8.49 6.40 -2.56
CA LEU A 100 8.40 7.41 -3.61
C LEU A 100 8.08 6.83 -4.99
N SER A 101 8.54 5.61 -5.29
CA SER A 101 8.29 5.00 -6.60
C SER A 101 6.82 4.70 -6.89
N ALA A 102 5.94 4.77 -5.87
CA ALA A 102 4.50 4.63 -6.01
C ALA A 102 3.76 5.97 -5.88
N LEU A 103 4.46 7.05 -5.52
CA LEU A 103 3.92 8.40 -5.30
C LEU A 103 4.35 9.41 -6.38
N GLU A 104 5.16 8.96 -7.34
CA GLU A 104 5.65 9.76 -8.46
C GLU A 104 4.74 9.67 -9.69
N ASP A 105 3.90 8.64 -9.76
CA ASP A 105 2.91 8.48 -10.83
C ASP A 105 1.67 9.35 -10.56
N ASP A 106 1.14 9.99 -11.61
CA ASP A 106 -0.14 10.67 -11.55
C ASP A 106 -1.28 9.66 -11.58
N ILE A 107 -2.06 9.59 -10.49
CA ILE A 107 -3.15 8.63 -10.32
C ILE A 107 -4.49 9.31 -10.63
N PHE A 108 -5.22 8.80 -11.61
CA PHE A 108 -6.52 9.31 -12.03
C PHE A 108 -7.63 8.26 -12.02
N ASP A 109 -7.27 6.97 -12.13
CA ASP A 109 -8.23 5.88 -12.18
C ASP A 109 -8.28 5.14 -10.83
N VAL A 110 -9.42 5.22 -10.15
CA VAL A 110 -9.60 4.75 -8.78
C VAL A 110 -10.87 3.90 -8.68
N ASP A 111 -10.69 2.60 -8.47
CA ASP A 111 -11.82 1.66 -8.34
C ASP A 111 -12.54 1.75 -6.99
N GLN A 112 -11.77 1.84 -5.90
CA GLN A 112 -12.29 1.75 -4.53
C GLN A 112 -11.91 3.01 -3.73
N PRO A 113 -12.89 3.76 -3.18
CA PRO A 113 -12.62 4.96 -2.40
C PRO A 113 -11.66 4.72 -1.23
N LYS A 114 -11.78 3.56 -0.57
CA LYS A 114 -10.89 3.17 0.54
C LYS A 114 -9.41 3.18 0.15
N ASP A 115 -9.09 2.72 -1.05
CA ASP A 115 -7.71 2.63 -1.52
C ASP A 115 -7.13 4.02 -1.75
N LEU A 116 -7.94 4.97 -2.24
CA LEU A 116 -7.55 6.38 -2.34
C LEU A 116 -7.24 6.99 -0.98
N PHE A 117 -8.11 6.81 0.02
CA PHE A 117 -7.86 7.33 1.38
C PHE A 117 -6.56 6.79 1.96
N LEU A 118 -6.31 5.48 1.84
CA LEU A 118 -5.09 4.85 2.35
C LEU A 118 -3.84 5.29 1.57
N TYR A 119 -3.93 5.36 0.25
CA TYR A 119 -2.85 5.85 -0.61
C TYR A 119 -2.44 7.28 -0.21
N CYS A 120 -3.39 8.19 -0.15
CA CYS A 120 -3.18 9.57 0.23
C CYS A 120 -2.64 9.70 1.66
N TYR A 121 -3.23 8.99 2.63
CA TYR A 121 -2.80 9.04 4.02
C TYR A 121 -1.38 8.51 4.22
N TYR A 122 -1.07 7.32 3.70
CA TYR A 122 0.25 6.73 3.82
C TYR A 122 1.29 7.49 3.00
N GLY A 123 0.95 7.92 1.79
CA GLY A 123 1.82 8.75 0.96
C GLY A 123 2.15 10.10 1.63
N GLY A 124 1.14 10.74 2.24
CA GLY A 124 1.34 11.95 3.04
C GLY A 124 2.32 11.71 4.19
N MET A 125 2.18 10.61 4.93
CA MET A 125 3.13 10.23 5.99
C MET A 125 4.55 9.97 5.48
N ILE A 126 4.70 9.37 4.30
CA ILE A 126 6.01 9.17 3.68
C ILE A 126 6.66 10.52 3.34
N TYR A 127 5.91 11.44 2.74
CA TYR A 127 6.41 12.78 2.45
C TYR A 127 6.73 13.59 3.72
N ILE A 128 5.93 13.45 4.80
CA ILE A 128 6.26 14.01 6.12
C ILE A 128 7.61 13.45 6.61
N GLY A 129 7.80 12.13 6.57
CA GLY A 129 9.05 11.49 7.00
C GLY A 129 10.27 11.95 6.20
N LEU A 130 10.06 12.37 4.96
CA LEU A 130 11.08 12.95 4.08
C LEU A 130 11.19 14.48 4.17
N LYS A 131 10.40 15.13 5.05
CA LYS A 131 10.29 16.59 5.19
C LYS A 131 9.89 17.31 3.88
N LYS A 132 9.20 16.62 2.97
CA LYS A 132 8.63 17.19 1.75
C LYS A 132 7.20 17.67 2.02
N PHE A 133 7.06 18.66 2.89
CA PHE A 133 5.77 19.09 3.41
C PHE A 133 4.76 19.57 2.36
N PRO A 134 5.15 20.28 1.27
CA PRO A 134 4.19 20.66 0.22
C PRO A 134 3.46 19.45 -0.39
N LYS A 135 4.21 18.42 -0.81
CA LYS A 135 3.63 17.18 -1.34
C LYS A 135 2.84 16.39 -0.29
N ALA A 136 3.25 16.46 0.98
CA ALA A 136 2.49 15.86 2.06
C ALA A 136 1.12 16.53 2.22
N LEU A 137 1.06 17.86 2.15
CA LEU A 137 -0.19 18.62 2.21
C LEU A 137 -1.10 18.30 1.05
N GLU A 138 -0.58 18.19 -0.18
CA GLU A 138 -1.37 17.79 -1.35
C GLU A 138 -2.08 16.44 -1.13
N LEU A 139 -1.34 15.40 -0.72
CA LEU A 139 -1.93 14.09 -0.49
C LEU A 139 -2.90 14.09 0.70
N LEU A 140 -2.55 14.73 1.82
CA LEU A 140 -3.44 14.80 2.98
C LEU A 140 -4.71 15.60 2.66
N HIS A 141 -4.60 16.66 1.86
CA HIS A 141 -5.74 17.43 1.38
C HIS A 141 -6.66 16.55 0.54
N ASN A 142 -6.12 15.79 -0.42
CA ASN A 142 -6.88 14.86 -1.24
C ASN A 142 -7.64 13.81 -0.40
N ALA A 143 -7.04 13.32 0.69
CA ALA A 143 -7.73 12.42 1.63
C ALA A 143 -8.86 13.10 2.41
N VAL A 144 -8.80 14.41 2.65
CA VAL A 144 -9.82 15.17 3.39
C VAL A 144 -10.97 15.61 2.48
N THR A 145 -10.68 15.91 1.22
CA THR A 145 -11.67 16.39 0.25
C THR A 145 -12.30 15.29 -0.60
N ALA A 146 -11.77 14.07 -0.56
CA ALA A 146 -12.34 12.94 -1.27
C ALA A 146 -13.81 12.69 -0.86
N PRO A 147 -14.71 12.40 -1.82
CA PRO A 147 -16.11 12.10 -1.53
C PRO A 147 -16.27 10.93 -0.56
N MET A 148 -17.12 11.10 0.44
CA MET A 148 -17.38 10.09 1.47
C MET A 148 -18.87 10.06 1.82
N SER A 149 -19.47 8.86 1.75
CA SER A 149 -20.87 8.63 2.12
C SER A 149 -21.08 8.46 3.63
N SER A 150 -20.01 8.16 4.36
CA SER A 150 -19.99 8.00 5.82
C SER A 150 -18.63 8.42 6.38
N LEU A 151 -18.59 8.77 7.67
CA LEU A 151 -17.36 9.22 8.33
C LEU A 151 -16.28 8.11 8.31
N ASN A 152 -15.08 8.44 7.81
CA ASN A 152 -13.94 7.52 7.75
C ASN A 152 -12.85 7.95 8.75
N ALA A 153 -12.45 7.04 9.64
CA ALA A 153 -11.37 7.29 10.60
C ALA A 153 -10.03 7.67 9.92
N ILE A 154 -9.77 7.17 8.71
CA ILE A 154 -8.57 7.52 7.93
C ILE A 154 -8.60 9.00 7.55
N ALA A 155 -9.75 9.52 7.12
CA ALA A 155 -9.90 10.94 6.77
C ALA A 155 -9.74 11.84 7.99
N VAL A 156 -10.26 11.43 9.15
CA VAL A 156 -10.08 12.15 10.42
C VAL A 156 -8.60 12.21 10.82
N GLU A 157 -7.88 11.10 10.72
CA GLU A 157 -6.44 11.04 11.00
C GLU A 157 -5.60 11.82 9.98
N ALA A 158 -6.01 11.84 8.71
CA ALA A 158 -5.41 12.65 7.67
C ALA A 158 -5.60 14.15 7.97
N TYR A 159 -6.81 14.56 8.37
CA TYR A 159 -7.11 15.95 8.73
C TYR A 159 -6.27 16.45 9.91
N ARG A 160 -6.12 15.64 10.96
CA ARG A 160 -5.25 15.99 12.10
C ARG A 160 -3.81 16.25 11.64
N LYS A 161 -3.28 15.40 10.76
CA LYS A 161 -1.93 15.56 10.21
C LYS A 161 -1.83 16.74 9.25
N TYR A 162 -2.87 16.98 8.46
CA TYR A 162 -2.95 18.12 7.55
C TYR A 162 -2.78 19.44 8.32
N VAL A 163 -3.53 19.63 9.41
CA VAL A 163 -3.43 20.83 10.25
C VAL A 163 -2.01 20.98 10.81
N LEU A 164 -1.43 19.91 11.37
CA LEU A 164 -0.07 19.96 11.93
C LEU A 164 0.99 20.30 10.87
N VAL A 165 0.89 19.70 9.68
CA VAL A 165 1.83 19.98 8.59
C VAL A 165 1.62 21.39 8.02
N SER A 166 0.39 21.90 7.97
CA SER A 166 0.09 23.27 7.55
C SER A 166 0.77 24.27 8.47
N LEU A 167 0.65 24.07 9.78
CA LEU A 167 1.33 24.90 10.78
C LEU A 167 2.86 24.86 10.62
N ILE A 168 3.45 23.70 10.30
CA ILE A 168 4.90 23.57 10.06
C ILE A 168 5.33 24.30 8.78
N GLN A 169 4.58 24.15 7.69
CA GLN A 169 4.97 24.64 6.37
C GLN A 169 4.62 26.13 6.17
N ASN A 170 3.48 26.57 6.69
CA ASN A 170 2.88 27.88 6.42
C ASN A 170 2.79 28.77 7.67
N GLY A 171 2.97 28.21 8.87
CA GLY A 171 2.77 28.94 10.13
C GLY A 171 1.29 29.20 10.48
N GLN A 172 0.35 28.63 9.71
CA GLN A 172 -1.10 28.78 9.85
C GLN A 172 -1.81 27.46 9.49
#